data_AF-A0A645AUV7-F1
#
_entry.id   AF-A0A645AUV7-F1
#
_cell.length_a   1.000
_cell.length_b   1.000
_cell.length_c   1.000
_cell.angle_alpha   90.00
_cell.angle_beta   90.00
_cell.angle_gamma   90.00
#
_symmetry.space_group_name_H-M   'P 1'
#
loop_
_entity.id
_entity.type
_entity.pdbx_description
1 polymer ?
#
loop_
_entity_poly.entity_id
_entity_poly.type
_entity_poly.pdbx_seq_one_letter_code
_entity_poly.pdbx_strand_id
1 'polypeptide(L)'
;MYLILAAAMFMLTMVGTGQFAMFVAVTMAVGFCFGGFMGVFPALTADCFGAKNNGVNYGFMFSGFALGGYIGPIMAATIKAGNNGDYTKAFLIAAAMSISGILFSYIVKKIHKSELEKEKKIARV
;
A
#
# COMPACT_ATOMS: atom_id res chain seq x y z
N MET A 1 -0.67 6.78 -5.06
CA MET A 1 0.27 6.08 -4.15
C MET A 1 0.69 4.74 -4.74
N TYR A 2 -0.21 3.76 -4.87
CA TYR A 2 0.14 2.44 -5.39
C TYR A 2 0.81 2.44 -6.79
N LEU A 3 0.39 3.33 -7.70
CA LEU A 3 1.07 3.51 -9.00
C LEU A 3 2.54 3.96 -8.85
N ILE A 4 2.78 4.93 -7.96
CA ILE A 4 4.13 5.45 -7.70
C ILE A 4 4.98 4.36 -7.04
N LEU A 5 4.42 3.59 -6.10
CA LEU A 5 5.10 2.45 -5.48
C LEU A 5 5.43 1.36 -6.49
N ALA A 6 4.50 0.99 -7.38
CA ALA A 6 4.76 -0.01 -8.41
C ALA A 6 5.89 0.44 -9.35
N ALA A 7 5.86 1.70 -9.80
CA ALA A 7 6.91 2.27 -10.63
C ALA A 7 8.26 2.36 -9.90
N ALA A 8 8.27 2.80 -8.63
CA ALA A 8 9.48 2.90 -7.82
C ALA A 8 10.10 1.53 -7.54
N MET A 9 9.29 0.53 -7.18
CA MET A 9 9.75 -0.85 -6.99
C MET A 9 10.32 -1.42 -8.30
N PHE A 10 9.68 -1.17 -9.43
CA PHE A 10 10.21 -1.57 -10.73
C PHE A 10 11.54 -0.85 -11.05
N MET A 11 11.63 0.46 -10.82
CA MET A 11 12.87 1.22 -11.04
C MET A 11 14.02 0.70 -10.17
N LEU A 12 13.76 0.28 -8.92
CA LEU A 12 14.79 -0.31 -8.04
C LEU A 12 15.41 -1.59 -8.61
N THR A 13 14.71 -2.33 -9.49
CA THR A 13 15.29 -3.51 -10.16
C THR A 13 16.37 -3.15 -11.18
N MET A 14 16.38 -1.91 -11.66
CA MET A 14 17.32 -1.41 -12.67
C MET A 14 18.53 -0.69 -12.05
N VAL A 15 18.51 -0.46 -10.72
CA VAL A 15 19.57 0.24 -10.01
C VAL A 15 20.74 -0.71 -9.75
N GLY A 16 21.84 -0.53 -10.49
CA GLY A 16 23.06 -1.31 -10.35
C GLY A 16 24.01 -0.79 -9.27
N THR A 17 25.04 -1.59 -8.98
CA THR A 17 26.13 -1.24 -8.06
C THR A 17 26.79 0.08 -8.48
N GLY A 18 26.99 1.00 -7.53
CA GLY A 18 27.59 2.32 -7.78
C GLY A 18 26.59 3.44 -8.10
N GLN A 19 25.31 3.13 -8.32
CA GLN A 19 24.27 4.14 -8.60
C GLN A 19 23.58 4.66 -7.33
N PHE A 20 24.36 5.14 -6.36
CA PHE A 20 23.84 5.54 -5.04
C PHE A 20 22.80 6.67 -5.12
N ALA A 21 23.03 7.69 -5.97
CA ALA A 21 22.09 8.80 -6.11
C ALA A 21 20.71 8.35 -6.63
N MET A 22 20.68 7.43 -7.60
CA MET A 22 19.43 6.87 -8.13
C MET A 22 18.72 6.01 -7.07
N PHE A 23 19.47 5.17 -6.34
CA PHE A 23 18.93 4.40 -5.22
C PHE A 23 18.24 5.30 -4.18
N VAL A 24 18.91 6.38 -3.76
CA VAL A 24 18.37 7.34 -2.79
C VAL A 24 17.12 8.02 -3.35
N ALA A 25 17.16 8.54 -4.58
CA ALA A 25 16.03 9.24 -5.19
C ALA A 25 14.78 8.34 -5.28
N VAL A 26 14.93 7.10 -5.72
CA VAL A 26 13.80 6.16 -5.83
C VAL A 26 13.29 5.75 -4.44
N THR A 27 14.18 5.54 -3.47
CA THR A 27 13.78 5.21 -2.09
C THR A 27 13.06 6.38 -1.41
N MET A 28 13.43 7.63 -1.71
CA MET A 28 12.70 8.81 -1.24
C MET A 28 11.27 8.85 -1.80
N ALA A 29 11.06 8.48 -3.07
CA ALA A 29 9.72 8.38 -3.64
C ALA A 29 8.85 7.32 -2.92
N VAL A 30 9.46 6.20 -2.50
CA VAL A 30 8.80 5.18 -1.67
C VAL A 30 8.42 5.76 -0.30
N GLY A 31 9.36 6.45 0.37
CA GLY A 31 9.12 7.10 1.66
C GLY A 31 8.03 8.18 1.61
N PHE A 32 8.00 8.97 0.53
CA PHE A 32 6.96 9.97 0.30
C PHE A 32 5.57 9.34 0.18
N CYS A 33 5.44 8.21 -0.53
CA CYS A 33 4.17 7.49 -0.63
C CYS A 33 3.69 6.98 0.75
N PHE A 34 4.62 6.57 1.61
CA PHE A 34 4.31 6.12 2.97
C PHE A 34 3.75 7.25 3.83
N GLY A 35 4.38 8.43 3.80
CA GLY A 35 3.92 9.60 4.56
C GLY A 35 2.50 10.02 4.19
N GLY A 36 2.19 10.04 2.89
CA GLY A 36 0.82 10.32 2.47
C GLY A 36 -0.16 9.22 2.89
N PHE A 37 0.20 7.93 2.78
CA PHE A 37 -0.68 6.82 3.16
C PHE A 37 -1.10 6.93 4.63
N MET A 38 -0.13 7.16 5.53
CA MET A 38 -0.41 7.36 6.96
C MET A 38 -1.30 8.57 7.24
N GLY A 39 -1.24 9.62 6.42
CA GLY A 39 -2.09 10.80 6.56
C GLY A 39 -3.56 10.59 6.12
N VAL A 40 -3.81 9.87 5.03
CA VAL A 40 -5.18 9.66 4.52
C VAL A 40 -5.89 8.45 5.12
N PHE A 41 -5.17 7.46 5.66
CA PHE A 41 -5.77 6.20 6.08
C PHE A 41 -6.78 6.30 7.24
N PRO A 42 -6.57 7.13 8.29
CA PRO A 42 -7.58 7.36 9.33
C PRO A 42 -8.85 8.04 8.82
N ALA A 43 -8.71 8.98 7.88
CA ALA A 43 -9.85 9.66 7.26
C ALA A 43 -10.66 8.70 6.39
N LEU A 44 -9.99 7.89 5.56
CA LEU A 44 -10.64 6.85 4.76
C LEU A 44 -11.37 5.82 5.64
N THR A 45 -10.81 5.48 6.80
CA THR A 45 -11.47 4.58 7.75
C THR A 45 -12.74 5.20 8.32
N ALA A 46 -12.71 6.50 8.63
CA ALA A 46 -13.90 7.23 9.07
C ALA A 46 -14.97 7.31 7.98
N ASP A 47 -14.57 7.50 6.72
CA ASP A 47 -15.50 7.55 5.58
C ASP A 47 -16.18 6.18 5.35
N CYS A 48 -15.45 5.08 5.54
CA CYS A 48 -15.99 3.73 5.35
C CYS A 48 -16.83 3.21 6.52
N PHE A 49 -16.46 3.52 7.76
CA PHE A 49 -17.04 2.90 8.97
C PHE A 49 -17.67 3.90 9.95
N GLY A 50 -17.65 5.18 9.62
CA GLY A 50 -18.15 6.27 10.46
C GLY A 50 -17.11 6.82 11.44
N ALA A 51 -17.22 8.12 11.72
CA ALA A 51 -16.27 8.84 12.58
C ALA A 51 -16.43 8.57 14.09
N LYS A 52 -17.61 8.12 14.54
CA LYS A 52 -17.97 7.99 15.97
C LYS A 52 -16.99 7.12 16.77
N ASN A 53 -16.56 5.99 16.20
CA ASN A 53 -15.63 5.04 16.82
C ASN A 53 -14.32 4.89 16.02
N ASN A 54 -13.90 5.96 15.33
CA ASN A 54 -12.81 5.86 14.35
C ASN A 54 -11.49 5.38 14.97
N GLY A 55 -11.19 5.68 16.23
CA GLY A 55 -9.99 5.17 16.90
C GLY A 55 -9.94 3.64 16.97
N VAL A 56 -11.06 2.99 17.31
CA VAL A 56 -11.16 1.52 17.38
C VAL A 56 -11.16 0.92 15.97
N ASN A 57 -11.95 1.48 15.05
CA ASN A 57 -12.02 1.03 13.67
C ASN A 57 -10.65 1.12 12.99
N TYR A 58 -9.96 2.25 13.15
CA TYR A 58 -8.61 2.45 12.62
C TYR A 58 -7.60 1.50 13.26
N GLY A 59 -7.69 1.26 14.58
CA GLY A 59 -6.86 0.27 15.25
C GLY A 59 -6.98 -1.13 14.63
N PHE A 60 -8.21 -1.56 14.32
CA PHE A 60 -8.44 -2.83 13.64
C PHE A 60 -7.87 -2.83 12.21
N MET A 61 -8.08 -1.75 11.44
CA MET A 61 -7.50 -1.62 10.10
C MET A 61 -5.97 -1.63 10.11
N PHE A 62 -5.35 -1.07 11.15
CA PHE A 62 -3.90 -1.00 11.33
C PHE A 62 -3.28 -2.38 11.61
N SER A 63 -4.06 -3.37 12.05
CA SER A 63 -3.56 -4.75 12.20
C SER A 63 -3.05 -5.33 10.88
N GLY A 64 -3.70 -5.02 9.75
CA GLY A 64 -3.23 -5.42 8.42
C GLY A 64 -1.90 -4.75 8.06
N PHE A 65 -1.72 -3.49 8.45
CA PHE A 65 -0.46 -2.78 8.30
C PHE A 65 0.66 -3.42 9.13
N ALA A 66 0.38 -3.78 10.39
CA ALA A 66 1.32 -4.45 11.27
C ALA A 66 1.74 -5.82 10.71
N LEU A 67 0.80 -6.62 10.19
CA LEU A 67 1.10 -7.88 9.51
C LEU A 67 1.99 -7.67 8.28
N GLY A 68 1.71 -6.65 7.46
CA GLY A 68 2.57 -6.30 6.34
C GLY A 68 3.99 -5.90 6.76
N GLY A 69 4.11 -5.12 7.84
CA GLY A 69 5.38 -4.71 8.42
C GLY A 69 6.18 -5.87 9.03
N TYR A 70 5.49 -6.93 9.48
CA TYR A 70 6.12 -8.17 9.96
C TYR A 70 6.55 -9.08 8.80
N ILE A 71 5.65 -9.37 7.86
CA ILE A 71 5.88 -10.33 6.77
C ILE A 71 6.87 -9.77 5.74
N GLY A 72 6.78 -8.48 5.41
CA GLY A 72 7.57 -7.85 4.35
C GLY A 72 9.09 -8.00 4.52
N PRO A 73 9.68 -7.60 5.66
CA PRO A 73 11.11 -7.74 5.90
C PRO A 73 11.58 -9.19 5.91
N ILE A 74 10.79 -10.10 6.50
CA ILE A 74 11.09 -11.54 6.54
C ILE A 74 11.13 -12.08 5.10
N MET A 75 10.09 -11.79 4.31
CA MET A 75 10.01 -12.22 2.92
C MET A 75 11.18 -11.67 2.09
N ALA A 76 11.52 -10.38 2.23
CA ALA A 76 12.65 -9.79 1.52
C ALA A 76 13.99 -10.44 1.91
N ALA A 77 14.19 -10.73 3.20
CA ALA A 77 15.39 -11.41 3.69
C ALA A 77 15.50 -12.86 3.17
N THR A 78 14.40 -13.61 3.18
CA THR A 78 14.34 -14.98 2.63
C THR A 78 14.63 -14.99 1.13
N ILE A 79 14.05 -14.06 0.37
CA ILE A 79 14.29 -13.95 -1.08
C ILE A 79 15.77 -13.62 -1.35
N LYS A 80 16.33 -12.66 -0.61
CA LYS A 80 17.74 -12.29 -0.72
C LYS A 80 18.65 -13.50 -0.48
N ALA A 81 18.39 -14.25 0.60
CA ALA A 81 19.18 -15.43 0.97
C ALA A 81 19.14 -16.52 -0.12
N GLY A 82 17.96 -16.74 -0.74
CA GLY A 82 17.79 -17.69 -1.84
C GLY A 82 18.21 -17.19 -3.23
N ASN A 83 18.66 -15.94 -3.35
CA ASN A 83 18.98 -15.28 -4.63
C ASN A 83 20.37 -14.64 -4.61
N ASN A 84 21.37 -15.30 -4.01
CA ASN A 84 22.77 -14.84 -3.98
C ASN A 84 22.97 -13.39 -3.50
N GLY A 85 22.12 -12.89 -2.59
CA GLY A 85 22.21 -11.53 -2.09
C GLY A 85 21.38 -10.48 -2.85
N ASP A 86 20.73 -10.85 -3.95
CA ASP A 86 20.02 -9.93 -4.85
C ASP A 86 18.53 -9.76 -4.47
N TYR A 87 18.12 -8.50 -4.32
CA TYR A 87 16.77 -8.07 -3.95
C TYR A 87 15.81 -7.90 -5.14
N THR A 88 16.28 -8.04 -6.38
CA THR A 88 15.48 -7.80 -7.60
C THR A 88 14.14 -8.53 -7.56
N LYS A 89 14.12 -9.81 -7.16
CA LYS A 89 12.89 -10.59 -7.03
C LYS A 89 11.95 -10.04 -5.96
N ALA A 90 12.47 -9.55 -4.84
CA ALA A 90 11.67 -8.95 -3.77
C ALA A 90 11.03 -7.64 -4.25
N PHE A 91 11.75 -6.82 -5.02
CA PHE A 91 11.20 -5.60 -5.63
C PHE A 91 10.12 -5.91 -6.67
N LEU A 92 10.28 -6.94 -7.50
CA LEU A 92 9.24 -7.37 -8.45
C LEU A 92 7.98 -7.85 -7.73
N ILE A 93 8.12 -8.62 -6.65
CA ILE A 93 6.97 -9.04 -5.83
C ILE A 93 6.29 -7.81 -5.21
N ALA A 94 7.04 -6.86 -4.66
CA ALA A 94 6.49 -5.63 -4.11
C ALA A 94 5.78 -4.76 -5.17
N ALA A 95 6.29 -4.73 -6.40
CA ALA A 95 5.63 -4.07 -7.52
C ALA A 95 4.30 -4.75 -7.86
N ALA A 96 4.27 -6.08 -7.92
CA ALA A 96 3.04 -6.85 -8.15
C ALA A 96 2.00 -6.65 -7.03
N MET A 97 2.43 -6.64 -5.77
CA MET A 97 1.56 -6.32 -4.62
C MET A 97 1.03 -4.88 -4.67
N SER A 98 1.82 -3.94 -5.18
CA SER A 98 1.36 -2.56 -5.36
C SER A 98 0.28 -2.48 -6.44
N ILE A 99 0.41 -3.25 -7.53
CA ILE A 99 -0.60 -3.34 -8.58
C ILE A 99 -1.90 -3.98 -8.05
N SER A 100 -1.81 -5.05 -7.25
CA SER A 100 -3.01 -5.62 -6.62
C SER A 100 -3.68 -4.65 -5.65
N GLY A 101 -2.91 -3.80 -4.96
CA GLY A 101 -3.43 -2.70 -4.14
C GLY A 101 -4.29 -1.70 -4.94
N ILE A 102 -3.95 -1.45 -6.21
CA ILE A 102 -4.79 -0.64 -7.11
C ILE A 102 -6.14 -1.33 -7.32
N LEU A 103 -6.13 -2.62 -7.64
CA LEU A 103 -7.34 -3.41 -7.88
C LEU A 103 -8.26 -3.39 -6.65
N PHE A 104 -7.71 -3.64 -5.45
CA PHE A 104 -8.48 -3.58 -4.21
C PHE A 104 -9.03 -2.18 -3.93
N SER A 105 -8.25 -1.13 -4.19
CA SER A 105 -8.73 0.25 -4.05
C SER A 105 -9.93 0.54 -4.94
N TYR A 106 -9.94 0.03 -6.18
CA TYR A 106 -11.10 0.14 -7.07
C TYR A 106 -12.31 -0.65 -6.57
N ILE A 107 -12.10 -1.86 -6.06
CA ILE A 107 -13.18 -2.70 -5.50
C ILE A 107 -13.82 -1.99 -4.31
N VAL A 108 -13.03 -1.51 -3.34
CA VAL A 108 -13.53 -0.80 -2.16
C VAL A 108 -14.31 0.45 -2.56
N LYS A 109 -13.77 1.26 -3.48
CA LYS A 109 -14.45 2.46 -3.99
C LYS A 109 -15.79 2.11 -4.65
N LYS A 110 -15.85 1.01 -5.40
CA LYS A 110 -17.08 0.55 -6.07
C LYS A 110 -18.12 0.08 -5.05
N ILE A 111 -17.72 -0.70 -4.05
CA ILE A 111 -18.61 -1.19 -2.98
C ILE A 111 -19.18 0.00 -2.20
N HIS A 112 -18.33 0.91 -1.73
CA HIS A 112 -18.76 2.07 -0.94
C HIS A 112 -19.73 2.97 -1.73
N LYS A 113 -19.45 3.25 -3.01
CA LYS A 113 -20.37 4.02 -3.86
C LYS A 113 -21.72 3.31 -4.02
N SER A 114 -21.73 1.98 -4.16
CA SER A 114 -22.98 1.23 -4.31
C SER A 114 -23.86 1.28 -3.06
N GLU A 115 -23.26 1.32 -1.88
CA GLU A 115 -23.99 1.40 -0.61
C GLU A 115 -24.62 2.78 -0.41
N LEU A 116 -23.85 3.84 -0.68
CA LEU A 116 -24.34 5.22 -0.69
C LEU A 116 -25.55 5.44 -1.62
N GLU A 117 -25.55 4.82 -2.80
CA GLU A 117 -26.67 4.91 -3.75
C GLU A 117 -27.92 4.16 -3.23
N LYS A 118 -27.75 3.04 -2.52
CA LYS A 118 -28.87 2.32 -1.88
C LYS A 118 -29.48 3.13 -0.75
N GLU A 119 -28.67 3.68 0.15
CA GLU A 119 -29.14 4.51 1.26
C GLU A 119 -29.95 5.72 0.77
N LYS A 120 -29.45 6.41 -0.27
CA LYS A 120 -30.17 7.53 -0.89
C LYS A 120 -31.50 7.13 -1.51
N LYS A 121 -31.62 5.91 -2.06
CA LYS A 121 -32.90 5.41 -2.57
C LYS A 121 -33.87 5.09 -1.45
N ILE A 122 -33.41 4.45 -0.37
CA ILE A 122 -34.24 4.13 0.80
C ILE A 122 -34.74 5.42 1.46
N ALA A 123 -33.88 6.43 1.65
CA ALA A 123 -34.26 7.69 2.28
C ALA A 123 -35.22 8.57 1.45
N ARG A 124 -35.48 8.22 0.18
CA ARG A 124 -36.42 8.92 -0.71
C ARG A 124 -37.80 8.25 -0.79
N VAL A 125 -37.96 7.07 -0.19
CA VAL A 125 -39.23 6.33 -0.07
C VAL A 125 -39.82 6.62 1.30
#